data_AF-A0A6N2JL50-F1
#
_entry.id   AF-A0A6N2JL50-F1
#
_cell.length_a   1.000
_cell.length_b   1.000
_cell.length_c   1.000
_cell.angle_alpha   90.00
_cell.angle_beta   90.00
_cell.angle_gamma   90.00
#
_symmetry.space_group_name_H-M   'P 1'
#
loop_
_entity.id
_entity.type
_entity.pdbx_description
1 polymer ?
#
loop_
_entity_poly.entity_id
_entity_poly.type
_entity_poly.pdbx_seq_one_letter_code
_entity_poly.pdbx_strand_id
1 'polypeptide(L)'
;MQTGSVSPLVLIILDGWGHREETEGNAIAAANTPVMDSLWSTYPKTLLQASGKDVGLPKGQMGNSEVGHLNIGAGRVVPQELVRISDAVDDGSLLSNSVLVQVCEKVRANHSKLHLIGLCSDGGVHSHIDHLLGLLDLAKSQQIDDVCIHVITDGRDTLPHSGINFIKLLQAHIKKIGVGRIVTISGRYFVMDRDKRWDRVQKAYEVLTNDRITTELTEPTDLLESAYKEKVTDEFLPPTRIAQGAIASGDGVICFNFRPDRSREITQAIVAKNFAGFERDYIEDIAYATFTQYDSALPVPVAFLPQNLTNLLGPVVAKHGLKQLRLAETEKYAHVTYFFDGGLEEASEGDDRVLVNSPRVSTYDQEPAMSAAEVTRIASEAIAKRIYSLIVINYANPDMVGHTGNFEATVKALEHVDKCLGKLLASIANAGGTALITADHGNAEYMWDEHGNPWTAHSSNPVPFILIEGEGCKIYGHGADVKLKPSGGRLADIAPTILEILQVPKPEEMTGISLLETAIYELQSVKTPVKIGK
;
A
#
# COMPACT_ATOMS: atom_id res chain seq x y z
N MET A 1 -36.41 22.38 0.98
CA MET A 1 -35.41 21.33 0.67
C MET A 1 -35.31 21.26 -0.84
N GLN A 2 -34.13 21.50 -1.42
CA GLN A 2 -33.92 21.29 -2.86
C GLN A 2 -33.98 19.78 -3.13
N THR A 3 -35.05 19.31 -3.76
CA THR A 3 -35.10 17.98 -4.36
C THR A 3 -34.44 18.09 -5.74
N GLY A 4 -33.27 17.51 -5.92
CA GLY A 4 -32.62 17.43 -7.23
C GLY A 4 -33.25 16.34 -8.12
N SER A 5 -32.73 16.20 -9.34
CA SER A 5 -33.16 15.19 -10.32
C SER A 5 -32.10 14.12 -10.60
N VAL A 6 -31.03 14.07 -9.80
CA VAL A 6 -29.91 13.14 -10.00
C VAL A 6 -30.28 11.77 -9.45
N SER A 7 -30.12 10.73 -10.29
CA SER A 7 -30.13 9.34 -9.85
C SER A 7 -28.69 8.94 -9.53
N PRO A 8 -28.36 8.59 -8.28
CA PRO A 8 -26.98 8.39 -7.87
C PRO A 8 -26.41 7.06 -8.35
N LEU A 9 -25.10 7.02 -8.56
CA LEU A 9 -24.31 5.79 -8.50
C LEU A 9 -23.78 5.64 -7.07
N VAL A 10 -24.03 4.49 -6.43
CA VAL A 10 -23.62 4.24 -5.05
C VAL A 10 -22.64 3.09 -4.99
N LEU A 11 -21.41 3.37 -4.56
CA LEU A 11 -20.40 2.36 -4.22
C LEU A 11 -20.55 2.00 -2.74
N ILE A 12 -20.81 0.73 -2.47
CA ILE A 12 -21.01 0.16 -1.15
C ILE A 12 -19.85 -0.79 -0.87
N ILE A 13 -19.00 -0.44 0.10
CA ILE A 13 -17.85 -1.22 0.54
C ILE A 13 -18.24 -1.94 1.83
N LEU A 14 -18.33 -3.27 1.78
CA LEU A 14 -18.52 -4.14 2.92
C LEU A 14 -17.13 -4.54 3.44
N ASP A 15 -16.57 -3.71 4.32
CA ASP A 15 -15.17 -3.81 4.75
C ASP A 15 -14.89 -5.17 5.41
N GLY A 16 -13.85 -5.89 4.94
CA GLY A 16 -13.52 -7.24 5.43
C GLY A 16 -14.46 -8.37 4.97
N TRP A 17 -15.24 -8.17 3.89
CA TRP A 17 -16.10 -9.20 3.29
C TRP A 17 -15.40 -9.92 2.13
N GLY A 18 -14.66 -10.99 2.41
CA GLY A 18 -14.00 -11.81 1.38
C GLY A 18 -14.91 -12.91 0.81
N HIS A 19 -14.47 -13.53 -0.28
CA HIS A 19 -15.10 -14.67 -0.90
C HIS A 19 -14.28 -15.95 -0.70
N ARG A 20 -14.92 -16.95 -0.11
CA ARG A 20 -14.36 -18.29 0.12
C ARG A 20 -15.48 -19.33 0.04
N GLU A 21 -15.25 -20.40 -0.71
CA GLU A 21 -16.25 -21.47 -0.91
C GLU A 21 -16.38 -22.38 0.32
N GLU A 22 -15.29 -22.61 1.05
CA GLU A 22 -15.32 -23.43 2.25
C GLU A 22 -16.10 -22.74 3.38
N THR A 23 -16.97 -23.50 4.04
CA THR A 23 -17.87 -23.00 5.10
C THR A 23 -17.25 -23.07 6.50
N GLU A 24 -16.21 -23.88 6.68
CA GLU A 24 -15.55 -24.04 7.97
C GLU A 24 -14.76 -22.78 8.34
N GLY A 25 -15.10 -22.20 9.50
CA GLY A 25 -14.50 -20.95 9.98
C GLY A 25 -14.92 -19.73 9.18
N ASN A 26 -15.98 -19.84 8.40
CA ASN A 26 -16.45 -18.77 7.53
C ASN A 26 -17.72 -18.15 8.13
N ALA A 27 -17.58 -16.99 8.79
CA ALA A 27 -18.73 -16.32 9.40
C ALA A 27 -19.71 -15.81 8.34
N ILE A 28 -19.23 -15.48 7.14
CA ILE A 28 -20.07 -15.09 6.00
C ILE A 28 -20.99 -16.23 5.57
N ALA A 29 -20.44 -17.44 5.42
CA ALA A 29 -21.23 -18.62 5.07
C ALA A 29 -22.18 -19.07 6.20
N ALA A 30 -21.87 -18.75 7.46
CA ALA A 30 -22.70 -19.11 8.61
C ALA A 30 -23.79 -18.08 8.93
N ALA A 31 -23.63 -16.83 8.48
CA ALA A 31 -24.59 -15.77 8.74
C ALA A 31 -25.84 -15.90 7.86
N ASN A 32 -27.00 -15.55 8.41
CA ASN A 32 -28.23 -15.47 7.64
C ASN A 32 -28.28 -14.13 6.86
N THR A 33 -27.78 -14.13 5.63
CA THR A 33 -27.62 -12.94 4.78
C THR A 33 -28.50 -13.00 3.52
N PRO A 34 -29.84 -13.06 3.65
CA PRO A 34 -30.73 -13.29 2.52
C PRO A 34 -30.67 -12.21 1.44
N VAL A 35 -30.29 -10.98 1.79
CA VAL A 35 -30.12 -9.92 0.79
C VAL A 35 -28.89 -10.23 -0.05
N MET A 36 -27.71 -10.41 0.56
CA MET A 36 -26.48 -10.75 -0.16
C MET A 36 -26.62 -12.05 -0.96
N ASP A 37 -27.27 -13.08 -0.41
CA ASP A 37 -27.50 -14.36 -1.10
C ASP A 37 -28.32 -14.17 -2.37
N SER A 38 -29.42 -13.41 -2.28
CA SER A 38 -30.30 -13.11 -3.43
C SER A 38 -29.61 -12.24 -4.48
N LEU A 39 -28.75 -11.31 -4.04
CA LEU A 39 -27.99 -10.46 -4.94
C LEU A 39 -26.94 -11.28 -5.69
N TRP A 40 -26.21 -12.11 -4.96
CA TRP A 40 -25.23 -13.03 -5.51
C TRP A 40 -25.87 -14.00 -6.50
N SER A 41 -27.07 -14.53 -6.24
CA SER A 41 -27.70 -15.46 -7.19
C SER A 41 -28.19 -14.79 -8.49
N THR A 42 -28.63 -13.53 -8.42
CA THR A 42 -29.53 -12.95 -9.44
C THR A 42 -28.87 -11.86 -10.28
N TYR A 43 -27.99 -11.05 -9.69
CA TYR A 43 -27.41 -9.88 -10.35
C TYR A 43 -26.07 -10.19 -11.03
N PRO A 44 -25.66 -9.39 -12.03
CA PRO A 44 -24.32 -9.45 -12.58
C PRO A 44 -23.28 -9.35 -11.45
N LYS A 45 -22.36 -10.31 -11.41
CA LYS A 45 -21.33 -10.40 -10.38
C LYS A 45 -20.01 -10.89 -10.95
N THR A 46 -18.92 -10.56 -10.27
CA THR A 46 -17.59 -11.12 -10.51
C THR A 46 -16.77 -11.07 -9.21
N LEU A 47 -15.53 -11.52 -9.24
CA LEU A 47 -14.60 -11.48 -8.11
C LEU A 47 -13.42 -10.55 -8.42
N LEU A 48 -12.96 -9.81 -7.41
CA LEU A 48 -11.80 -8.91 -7.51
C LEU A 48 -10.66 -9.38 -6.62
N GLN A 49 -9.44 -9.34 -7.14
CA GLN A 49 -8.24 -9.49 -6.33
C GLN A 49 -8.04 -8.25 -5.45
N ALA A 50 -7.86 -8.49 -4.16
CA ALA A 50 -7.74 -7.48 -3.11
C ALA A 50 -6.47 -7.65 -2.25
N SER A 51 -5.50 -8.46 -2.73
CA SER A 51 -4.30 -8.81 -1.99
C SER A 51 -3.09 -8.90 -2.93
N GLY A 52 -1.89 -8.94 -2.35
CA GLY A 52 -0.64 -9.07 -3.08
C GLY A 52 -0.43 -8.06 -4.21
N LYS A 53 0.18 -8.51 -5.32
CA LYS A 53 0.62 -7.61 -6.41
C LYS A 53 -0.55 -6.89 -7.08
N ASP A 54 -1.76 -7.45 -7.04
CA ASP A 54 -2.96 -6.83 -7.62
C ASP A 54 -3.40 -5.54 -6.90
N VAL A 55 -2.90 -5.31 -5.68
CA VAL A 55 -3.13 -4.07 -4.92
C VAL A 55 -1.82 -3.36 -4.53
N GLY A 56 -0.70 -3.79 -5.12
CA GLY A 56 0.61 -3.16 -4.89
C GLY A 56 1.33 -3.66 -3.63
N LEU A 57 0.94 -4.82 -3.10
CA LEU A 57 1.59 -5.51 -1.98
C LEU A 57 2.48 -6.69 -2.45
N PRO A 58 3.43 -7.12 -1.63
CA PRO A 58 4.22 -8.32 -1.88
C PRO A 58 3.34 -9.53 -2.21
N LYS A 59 3.84 -10.43 -3.06
CA LYS A 59 3.09 -11.63 -3.46
C LYS A 59 2.66 -12.44 -2.23
N GLY A 60 1.37 -12.76 -2.14
CA GLY A 60 0.80 -13.53 -1.03
C GLY A 60 0.50 -12.73 0.24
N GLN A 61 0.85 -11.44 0.28
CA GLN A 61 0.49 -10.59 1.41
C GLN A 61 -1.00 -10.24 1.36
N MET A 62 -1.70 -10.43 2.47
CA MET A 62 -3.10 -10.04 2.66
C MET A 62 -3.30 -8.54 2.39
N GLY A 63 -4.50 -8.17 1.91
CA GLY A 63 -4.91 -6.77 1.78
C GLY A 63 -5.11 -6.10 3.14
N ASN A 64 -5.36 -4.81 3.13
CA ASN A 64 -5.83 -4.03 4.29
C ASN A 64 -6.64 -2.83 3.79
N SER A 65 -7.29 -2.13 4.70
CA SER A 65 -8.24 -1.09 4.34
C SER A 65 -7.58 0.13 3.72
N GLU A 66 -6.38 0.50 4.17
CA GLU A 66 -5.63 1.62 3.62
C GLU A 66 -5.27 1.39 2.16
N VAL A 67 -4.66 0.23 1.87
CA VAL A 67 -4.27 -0.17 0.51
C VAL A 67 -5.51 -0.41 -0.35
N GLY A 68 -6.54 -1.05 0.19
CA GLY A 68 -7.77 -1.35 -0.53
C GLY A 68 -8.46 -0.07 -1.02
N HIS A 69 -8.77 0.86 -0.11
CA HIS A 69 -9.42 2.12 -0.45
C HIS A 69 -8.57 3.00 -1.37
N LEU A 70 -7.25 3.01 -1.19
CA LEU A 70 -6.33 3.71 -2.07
C LEU A 70 -6.40 3.19 -3.51
N ASN A 71 -6.39 1.87 -3.72
CA ASN A 71 -6.47 1.28 -5.05
C ASN A 71 -7.85 1.54 -5.70
N ILE A 72 -8.93 1.43 -4.92
CA ILE A 72 -10.30 1.74 -5.37
C ILE A 72 -10.36 3.18 -5.88
N GLY A 73 -9.91 4.15 -5.06
CA GLY A 73 -9.97 5.57 -5.42
C GLY A 73 -8.99 5.97 -6.52
N ALA A 74 -7.84 5.30 -6.62
CA ALA A 74 -6.82 5.63 -7.60
C ALA A 74 -7.11 5.12 -9.01
N GLY A 75 -7.96 4.11 -9.16
CA GLY A 75 -8.26 3.51 -10.46
C GLY A 75 -7.04 2.89 -11.14
N ARG A 76 -6.05 2.50 -10.35
CA ARG A 76 -4.78 1.88 -10.76
C ARG A 76 -4.18 1.15 -9.57
N VAL A 77 -3.28 0.21 -9.86
CA VAL A 77 -2.48 -0.43 -8.80
C VAL A 77 -1.51 0.60 -8.23
N VAL A 78 -1.50 0.79 -6.91
CA VAL A 78 -0.55 1.69 -6.23
C VAL A 78 0.52 0.86 -5.52
N PRO A 79 1.67 0.59 -6.15
CA PRO A 79 2.71 -0.25 -5.56
C PRO A 79 3.33 0.41 -4.34
N GLN A 80 3.39 -0.33 -3.23
CA GLN A 80 4.16 0.07 -2.06
C GLN A 80 5.66 0.05 -2.38
N GLU A 81 6.46 0.81 -1.63
CA GLU A 81 7.89 0.98 -1.97
C GLU A 81 8.65 -0.35 -2.01
N LEU A 82 8.39 -1.28 -1.09
CA LEU A 82 8.99 -2.62 -1.15
C LEU A 82 8.74 -3.30 -2.50
N VAL A 83 7.49 -3.32 -2.96
CA VAL A 83 7.09 -3.98 -4.22
C VAL A 83 7.66 -3.25 -5.41
N ARG A 84 7.53 -1.92 -5.45
CA ARG A 84 8.03 -1.08 -6.54
C ARG A 84 9.53 -1.27 -6.76
N ILE A 85 10.29 -1.35 -5.67
CA ILE A 85 11.74 -1.52 -5.72
C ILE A 85 12.11 -2.97 -6.05
N SER A 86 11.40 -3.96 -5.47
CA SER A 86 11.61 -5.36 -5.82
C SER A 86 11.28 -5.66 -7.29
N ASP A 87 10.19 -5.10 -7.82
CA ASP A 87 9.84 -5.23 -9.23
C ASP A 87 10.94 -4.63 -10.12
N ALA A 88 11.52 -3.49 -9.72
CA ALA A 88 12.64 -2.88 -10.45
C ALA A 88 13.92 -3.73 -10.43
N VAL A 89 14.14 -4.51 -9.35
CA VAL A 89 15.22 -5.50 -9.29
C VAL A 89 14.91 -6.67 -10.23
N ASP A 90 13.69 -7.22 -10.13
CA ASP A 90 13.24 -8.41 -10.86
C ASP A 90 13.19 -8.19 -12.38
N ASP A 91 12.72 -7.03 -12.83
CA ASP A 91 12.60 -6.68 -14.25
C ASP A 91 13.87 -6.02 -14.84
N GLY A 92 14.87 -5.77 -14.00
CA GLY A 92 16.15 -5.17 -14.36
C GLY A 92 16.13 -3.65 -14.56
N SER A 93 14.99 -2.97 -14.37
CA SER A 93 14.89 -1.51 -14.54
C SER A 93 15.72 -0.73 -13.51
N LEU A 94 16.02 -1.31 -12.34
CA LEU A 94 16.97 -0.77 -11.35
C LEU A 94 18.32 -0.42 -11.98
N LEU A 95 18.79 -1.26 -12.92
CA LEU A 95 20.10 -1.10 -13.59
C LEU A 95 20.18 0.18 -14.44
N SER A 96 19.02 0.72 -14.80
CA SER A 96 18.86 1.93 -15.62
C SER A 96 18.31 3.13 -14.84
N ASN A 97 18.14 3.01 -13.52
CA ASN A 97 17.65 4.11 -12.69
C ASN A 97 18.64 5.29 -12.75
N SER A 98 18.16 6.43 -13.26
CA SER A 98 19.02 7.57 -13.59
C SER A 98 19.82 8.11 -12.39
N VAL A 99 19.23 8.11 -11.19
CA VAL A 99 19.91 8.58 -9.97
C VAL A 99 21.03 7.62 -9.57
N LEU A 100 20.75 6.32 -9.56
CA LEU A 100 21.74 5.31 -9.17
C LEU A 100 22.90 5.24 -10.19
N VAL A 101 22.58 5.34 -11.48
CA VAL A 101 23.58 5.42 -12.56
C VAL A 101 24.44 6.68 -12.41
N GLN A 102 23.85 7.85 -12.12
CA GLN A 102 24.62 9.09 -11.90
C GLN A 102 25.61 8.98 -10.73
N VAL A 103 25.26 8.27 -9.65
CA VAL A 103 26.21 8.00 -8.56
C VAL A 103 27.37 7.15 -9.07
N CYS A 104 27.08 6.08 -9.82
CA CYS A 104 28.12 5.22 -10.40
C CYS A 104 29.01 5.98 -11.41
N GLU A 105 28.44 6.87 -12.21
CA GLU A 105 29.18 7.72 -13.15
C GLU A 105 30.18 8.63 -12.43
N LYS A 106 29.77 9.24 -11.31
CA LYS A 106 30.66 10.06 -10.47
C LYS A 106 31.78 9.23 -9.85
N VAL A 107 31.46 8.04 -9.32
CA VAL A 107 32.46 7.12 -8.77
C VAL A 107 33.50 6.76 -9.82
N ARG A 108 33.06 6.42 -11.04
CA ARG A 108 33.95 6.08 -12.15
C ARG A 108 34.80 7.26 -12.61
N ALA A 109 34.23 8.47 -12.69
CA ALA A 109 34.96 9.67 -13.07
C ALA A 109 36.04 10.05 -12.05
N ASN A 110 35.79 9.80 -10.77
CA ASN A 110 36.72 10.10 -9.68
C ASN A 110 37.71 8.95 -9.39
N HIS A 111 37.56 7.78 -10.04
CA HIS A 111 38.28 6.55 -9.70
C HIS A 111 38.20 6.22 -8.20
N SER A 112 37.01 6.44 -7.63
CA SER A 112 36.73 6.34 -6.18
C SER A 112 35.91 5.09 -5.85
N LYS A 113 35.38 5.01 -4.63
CA LYS A 113 34.64 3.84 -4.13
C LYS A 113 33.14 4.07 -4.18
N LEU A 114 32.38 3.01 -4.42
CA LEU A 114 30.93 2.99 -4.22
C LEU A 114 30.61 2.34 -2.86
N HIS A 115 29.83 3.03 -2.03
CA HIS A 115 29.40 2.55 -0.74
C HIS A 115 27.91 2.20 -0.77
N LEU A 116 27.56 0.98 -0.35
CA LEU A 116 26.18 0.54 -0.18
C LEU A 116 25.88 0.43 1.33
N ILE A 117 24.90 1.19 1.81
CA ILE A 117 24.56 1.27 3.25
C ILE A 117 23.08 0.95 3.44
N GLY A 118 22.77 -0.04 4.29
CA GLY A 118 21.39 -0.38 4.59
C GLY A 118 21.23 -1.67 5.39
N LEU A 119 19.99 -1.91 5.81
CA LEU A 119 19.58 -3.08 6.57
C LEU A 119 19.62 -4.33 5.69
N CYS A 120 20.30 -5.39 6.16
CA CYS A 120 20.54 -6.62 5.41
C CYS A 120 19.73 -7.77 6.01
N SER A 121 18.47 -7.86 5.58
CA SER A 121 17.53 -8.93 5.97
C SER A 121 16.39 -9.03 4.95
N ASP A 122 15.54 -10.04 5.08
CA ASP A 122 14.31 -10.21 4.32
C ASP A 122 13.07 -9.65 5.06
N GLY A 123 13.25 -8.88 6.13
CA GLY A 123 12.13 -8.38 6.95
C GLY A 123 11.15 -7.46 6.19
N GLY A 124 11.58 -6.79 5.12
CA GLY A 124 10.68 -6.03 4.23
C GLY A 124 10.05 -4.77 4.84
N VAL A 125 10.47 -4.35 6.04
CA VAL A 125 9.93 -3.15 6.70
C VAL A 125 10.74 -1.90 6.34
N HIS A 126 12.07 -1.99 6.33
CA HIS A 126 12.96 -0.86 6.05
C HIS A 126 13.79 -1.02 4.77
N SER A 127 14.07 -2.25 4.37
CA SER A 127 14.85 -2.64 3.19
C SER A 127 14.53 -4.09 2.84
N HIS A 128 15.17 -4.62 1.80
CA HIS A 128 15.20 -6.05 1.51
C HIS A 128 16.58 -6.46 0.99
N ILE A 129 17.07 -7.66 1.35
CA ILE A 129 18.38 -8.15 0.90
C ILE A 129 18.48 -8.22 -0.63
N ASP A 130 17.41 -8.59 -1.32
CA ASP A 130 17.40 -8.64 -2.79
C ASP A 130 17.68 -7.28 -3.43
N HIS A 131 17.30 -6.18 -2.76
CA HIS A 131 17.63 -4.83 -3.22
C HIS A 131 19.14 -4.56 -3.17
N LEU A 132 19.81 -5.03 -2.11
CA LEU A 132 21.27 -4.98 -2.00
C LEU A 132 21.94 -5.84 -3.08
N LEU A 133 21.39 -7.04 -3.35
CA LEU A 133 21.91 -7.91 -4.42
C LEU A 133 21.76 -7.25 -5.80
N GLY A 134 20.60 -6.62 -6.06
CA GLY A 134 20.35 -5.86 -7.29
C GLY A 134 21.26 -4.63 -7.44
N LEU A 135 21.63 -3.96 -6.34
CA LEU A 135 22.61 -2.88 -6.35
C LEU A 135 24.03 -3.35 -6.67
N LEU A 136 24.39 -4.57 -6.25
CA LEU A 136 25.66 -5.17 -6.64
C LEU A 136 25.67 -5.54 -8.14
N ASP A 137 24.54 -5.99 -8.68
CA ASP A 137 24.37 -6.22 -10.12
C ASP A 137 24.43 -4.91 -10.92
N LEU A 138 23.85 -3.82 -10.40
CA LEU A 138 24.04 -2.46 -10.93
C LEU A 138 25.51 -2.10 -10.96
N ALA A 139 26.23 -2.20 -9.84
CA ALA A 139 27.64 -1.81 -9.77
C ALA A 139 28.50 -2.59 -10.78
N LYS A 140 28.25 -3.89 -10.93
CA LYS A 140 28.89 -4.73 -11.95
C LYS A 140 28.57 -4.26 -13.37
N SER A 141 27.29 -3.96 -13.67
CA SER A 141 26.88 -3.46 -14.99
C SER A 141 27.51 -2.12 -15.34
N GLN A 142 27.73 -1.26 -14.32
CA GLN A 142 28.34 0.06 -14.45
C GLN A 142 29.86 0.04 -14.39
N GLN A 143 30.47 -1.16 -14.30
CA GLN A 143 31.92 -1.40 -14.25
C GLN A 143 32.60 -0.69 -13.07
N ILE A 144 31.99 -0.77 -11.89
CA ILE A 144 32.57 -0.25 -10.65
C ILE A 144 33.37 -1.37 -9.97
N ASP A 145 34.68 -1.15 -9.84
CA ASP A 145 35.61 -2.16 -9.32
C ASP A 145 35.66 -2.22 -7.78
N ASP A 146 35.60 -1.07 -7.08
CA ASP A 146 35.65 -1.01 -5.61
C ASP A 146 34.28 -0.65 -5.00
N VAL A 147 33.59 -1.68 -4.49
CA VAL A 147 32.28 -1.56 -3.85
C VAL A 147 32.38 -1.97 -2.38
N CYS A 148 32.23 -1.00 -1.49
CA CYS A 148 32.23 -1.16 -0.04
C CYS A 148 30.81 -1.37 0.49
N ILE A 149 30.56 -2.46 1.21
CA ILE A 149 29.24 -2.76 1.77
C ILE A 149 29.27 -2.55 3.29
N HIS A 150 28.40 -1.66 3.75
CA HIS A 150 28.19 -1.35 5.17
C HIS A 150 26.90 -2.03 5.62
N VAL A 151 27.05 -3.22 6.20
CA VAL A 151 25.91 -4.03 6.62
C VAL A 151 25.32 -3.47 7.91
N ILE A 152 24.03 -3.19 7.89
CA ILE A 152 23.23 -3.01 9.09
C ILE A 152 22.48 -4.34 9.34
N THR A 153 22.66 -4.94 10.51
CA THR A 153 21.99 -6.18 10.93
C THR A 153 20.67 -5.88 11.63
N ASP A 154 19.69 -6.77 11.46
CA ASP A 154 18.30 -6.53 11.86
C ASP A 154 17.94 -7.04 13.25
N GLY A 155 17.55 -8.32 13.37
CA GLY A 155 17.15 -8.93 14.64
C GLY A 155 15.87 -8.41 15.29
N ARG A 156 15.10 -7.56 14.57
CA ARG A 156 13.85 -6.98 15.05
C ARG A 156 12.67 -7.21 14.10
N ASP A 157 12.86 -6.97 12.81
CA ASP A 157 11.86 -7.33 11.78
C ASP A 157 12.00 -8.82 11.38
N THR A 158 13.12 -9.43 11.77
CA THR A 158 13.49 -10.85 11.64
C THR A 158 13.95 -11.43 12.99
N LEU A 159 14.23 -12.74 13.03
CA LEU A 159 14.67 -13.40 14.28
C LEU A 159 16.00 -12.81 14.79
N PRO A 160 16.21 -12.69 16.12
CA PRO A 160 17.38 -12.00 16.71
C PRO A 160 18.79 -12.51 16.39
N HIS A 161 18.94 -13.72 15.84
CA HIS A 161 20.21 -14.35 15.45
C HIS A 161 20.21 -14.81 13.99
N SER A 162 19.35 -14.22 13.15
CA SER A 162 19.19 -14.63 11.75
C SER A 162 20.17 -13.92 10.81
N GLY A 163 20.83 -12.84 11.27
CA GLY A 163 21.80 -12.04 10.52
C GLY A 163 22.89 -12.85 9.84
N ILE A 164 23.38 -13.91 10.50
CA ILE A 164 24.41 -14.78 9.94
C ILE A 164 23.99 -15.45 8.62
N ASN A 165 22.71 -15.75 8.42
CA ASN A 165 22.21 -16.36 7.20
C ASN A 165 22.21 -15.37 6.04
N PHE A 166 21.81 -14.12 6.31
CA PHE A 166 21.83 -13.03 5.32
C PHE A 166 23.26 -12.65 4.92
N ILE A 167 24.20 -12.64 5.87
CA ILE A 167 25.63 -12.46 5.58
C ILE A 167 26.14 -13.57 4.64
N LYS A 168 25.81 -14.84 4.91
CA LYS A 168 26.20 -15.97 4.04
C LYS A 168 25.62 -15.83 2.64
N LEU A 169 24.35 -15.43 2.52
CA LEU A 169 23.70 -15.18 1.24
C LEU A 169 24.39 -14.04 0.46
N LEU A 170 24.69 -12.93 1.13
CA LEU A 170 25.42 -11.80 0.56
C LEU A 170 26.83 -12.20 0.08
N GLN A 171 27.60 -12.90 0.92
CA GLN A 171 28.95 -13.40 0.56
C GLN A 171 28.90 -14.34 -0.65
N ALA A 172 27.89 -15.22 -0.73
CA ALA A 172 27.70 -16.11 -1.87
C ALA A 172 27.42 -15.32 -3.16
N HIS A 173 26.59 -14.28 -3.11
CA HIS A 173 26.31 -13.43 -4.27
C HIS A 173 27.55 -12.64 -4.71
N ILE A 174 28.26 -12.01 -3.77
CA ILE A 174 29.54 -11.31 -4.02
C ILE A 174 30.52 -12.23 -4.75
N LYS A 175 30.70 -13.47 -4.25
CA LYS A 175 31.59 -14.46 -4.89
C LYS A 175 31.13 -14.84 -6.29
N LYS A 176 29.82 -14.97 -6.52
CA LYS A 176 29.23 -15.30 -7.81
C LYS A 176 29.46 -14.19 -8.84
N ILE A 177 29.30 -12.94 -8.45
CA ILE A 177 29.37 -11.81 -9.40
C ILE A 177 30.79 -11.23 -9.53
N GLY A 178 31.64 -11.41 -8.50
CA GLY A 178 33.02 -10.92 -8.47
C GLY A 178 33.19 -9.45 -8.07
N VAL A 179 32.16 -8.81 -7.50
CA VAL A 179 32.11 -7.39 -7.14
C VAL A 179 31.55 -7.25 -5.72
N GLY A 180 32.15 -6.37 -4.92
CA GLY A 180 31.71 -6.08 -3.55
C GLY A 180 32.56 -6.69 -2.45
N ARG A 181 32.64 -6.00 -1.31
CA ARG A 181 33.26 -6.50 -0.08
C ARG A 181 32.59 -5.88 1.13
N ILE A 182 32.34 -6.68 2.16
CA ILE A 182 31.78 -6.20 3.43
C ILE A 182 32.90 -5.52 4.20
N VAL A 183 32.69 -4.24 4.57
CA VAL A 183 33.72 -3.43 5.24
C VAL A 183 33.36 -3.10 6.68
N THR A 184 32.06 -2.98 6.97
CA THR A 184 31.56 -2.77 8.32
C THR A 184 30.30 -3.59 8.56
N ILE A 185 30.09 -3.97 9.82
CA ILE A 185 28.87 -4.61 10.29
C ILE A 185 28.44 -3.88 11.56
N SER A 186 27.17 -3.51 11.65
CA SER A 186 26.59 -2.85 12.81
C SER A 186 25.18 -3.32 13.03
N GLY A 187 24.73 -3.37 14.28
CA GLY A 187 23.33 -3.53 14.63
C GLY A 187 22.53 -2.28 14.27
N ARG A 188 21.27 -2.47 13.88
CA ARG A 188 20.33 -1.37 13.58
C ARG A 188 20.14 -0.41 14.76
N TYR A 189 20.36 -0.86 15.99
CA TYR A 189 20.31 0.01 17.18
C TYR A 189 21.21 1.24 17.06
N PHE A 190 22.36 1.12 16.38
CA PHE A 190 23.33 2.21 16.26
C PHE A 190 23.11 3.09 15.03
N VAL A 191 22.90 2.47 13.87
CA VAL A 191 22.83 3.18 12.58
C VAL A 191 21.44 3.74 12.30
N MET A 192 20.40 3.09 12.84
CA MET A 192 18.99 3.31 12.50
C MET A 192 18.17 3.82 13.69
N ASP A 193 18.78 4.69 14.51
CA ASP A 193 18.06 5.46 15.52
C ASP A 193 17.09 6.45 14.85
N ARG A 194 16.04 6.83 15.58
CA ARG A 194 15.04 7.82 15.14
C ARG A 194 14.58 8.76 16.27
N ASP A 195 15.21 8.63 17.43
CA ASP A 195 14.85 9.31 18.68
C ASP A 195 15.90 10.36 19.04
N LYS A 196 16.76 10.74 18.08
CA LYS A 196 17.88 11.67 18.22
C LYS A 196 18.86 11.25 19.31
N ARG A 197 19.06 9.94 19.48
CA ARG A 197 20.12 9.39 20.35
C ARG A 197 21.44 9.44 19.62
N TRP A 198 21.98 10.65 19.53
CA TRP A 198 23.18 10.96 18.76
C TRP A 198 24.43 10.19 19.21
N ASP A 199 24.48 9.73 20.46
CA ASP A 199 25.55 8.86 20.96
C ASP A 199 25.62 7.50 20.23
N ARG A 200 24.47 7.02 19.74
CA ARG A 200 24.36 5.78 18.95
C ARG A 200 24.81 6.03 17.52
N VAL A 201 24.27 7.08 16.92
CA VAL A 201 24.55 7.48 15.53
C VAL A 201 26.02 7.87 15.35
N GLN A 202 26.61 8.55 16.34
CA GLN A 202 28.02 8.92 16.34
C GLN A 202 28.93 7.69 16.24
N LYS A 203 28.69 6.64 17.05
CA LYS A 203 29.48 5.40 16.98
C LYS A 203 29.42 4.75 15.60
N ALA A 204 28.24 4.75 14.97
CA ALA A 204 28.09 4.27 13.61
C ALA A 204 28.86 5.15 12.62
N TYR A 205 28.69 6.46 12.71
CA TYR A 205 29.34 7.44 11.84
C TYR A 205 30.86 7.33 11.88
N GLU A 206 31.46 7.25 13.06
CA GLU A 206 32.91 7.11 13.26
C GLU A 206 33.45 5.86 12.55
N VAL A 207 32.73 4.73 12.64
CA VAL A 207 33.14 3.49 11.97
C VAL A 207 32.97 3.59 10.45
N LEU A 208 31.95 4.31 9.94
CA LEU A 208 31.75 4.51 8.51
C LEU A 208 32.85 5.39 7.88
N THR A 209 33.35 6.39 8.60
CA THR A 209 34.27 7.42 8.08
C THR A 209 35.73 7.26 8.50
N ASN A 210 36.02 6.41 9.48
CA ASN A 210 37.40 6.08 9.89
C ASN A 210 37.83 4.73 9.32
N ASP A 211 39.02 4.66 8.71
CA ASP A 211 39.51 3.48 8.01
C ASP A 211 40.20 2.43 8.92
N ARG A 212 40.29 2.70 10.23
CA ARG A 212 40.93 1.81 11.20
C ARG A 212 40.08 0.56 11.44
N ILE A 213 40.63 -0.62 11.13
CA ILE A 213 40.04 -1.91 11.50
C ILE A 213 39.90 -2.00 13.03
N THR A 214 38.70 -2.34 13.51
CA THR A 214 38.34 -2.29 14.94
C THR A 214 38.26 -3.65 15.61
N THR A 215 38.53 -4.74 14.88
CA THR A 215 38.47 -6.12 15.38
C THR A 215 39.53 -7.01 14.74
N GLU A 216 39.90 -8.09 15.44
CA GLU A 216 40.73 -9.17 14.88
C GLU A 216 39.89 -10.18 14.06
N LEU A 217 38.56 -10.20 14.26
CA LEU A 217 37.62 -11.06 13.53
C LEU A 217 37.23 -10.40 12.21
N THR A 218 38.02 -10.62 11.16
CA THR A 218 37.78 -10.02 9.84
C THR A 218 36.74 -10.76 9.01
N GLU A 219 36.43 -12.02 9.35
CA GLU A 219 35.34 -12.77 8.71
C GLU A 219 33.98 -12.34 9.31
N PRO A 220 33.04 -11.82 8.50
CA PRO A 220 31.71 -11.39 8.94
C PRO A 220 30.95 -12.39 9.82
N THR A 221 30.99 -13.67 9.45
CA THR A 221 30.27 -14.73 10.15
C THR A 221 30.89 -15.02 11.52
N ASP A 222 32.22 -14.99 11.62
CA ASP A 222 32.93 -15.25 12.88
C ASP A 222 32.66 -14.15 13.90
N LEU A 223 32.58 -12.89 13.44
CA LEU A 223 32.19 -11.75 14.26
C LEU A 223 30.78 -11.94 14.85
N LEU A 224 29.81 -12.33 14.03
CA LEU A 224 28.43 -12.57 14.49
C LEU A 224 28.35 -13.77 15.44
N GLU A 225 29.02 -14.87 15.13
CA GLU A 225 29.06 -16.05 16.01
C GLU A 225 29.69 -15.72 17.37
N SER A 226 30.74 -14.88 17.40
CA SER A 226 31.35 -14.40 18.63
C SER A 226 30.37 -13.53 19.43
N ALA A 227 29.70 -12.58 18.77
CA ALA A 227 28.70 -11.71 19.40
C ALA A 227 27.54 -12.52 20.01
N TYR A 228 27.04 -13.54 19.30
CA TYR A 228 25.98 -14.41 19.80
C TYR A 228 26.42 -15.21 21.03
N LYS A 229 27.66 -15.68 21.09
CA LYS A 229 28.23 -16.35 22.28
C LYS A 229 28.29 -15.40 23.49
N GLU A 230 28.51 -14.11 23.24
CA GLU A 230 28.46 -13.04 24.23
C GLU A 230 27.05 -12.51 24.52
N LYS A 231 26.01 -13.14 23.94
CA LYS A 231 24.59 -12.77 24.06
C LYS A 231 24.26 -11.38 23.50
N VAL A 232 25.07 -10.90 22.56
CA VAL A 232 24.77 -9.71 21.75
C VAL A 232 24.04 -10.18 20.49
N THR A 233 22.78 -9.81 20.33
CA THR A 233 21.95 -10.16 19.16
C THR A 233 22.24 -9.22 17.98
N ASP A 234 21.67 -9.55 16.81
CA ASP A 234 21.82 -8.75 15.58
C ASP A 234 21.50 -7.26 15.80
N GLU A 235 20.38 -6.94 16.46
CA GLU A 235 19.94 -5.55 16.68
C GLU A 235 21.02 -4.71 17.38
N PHE A 236 21.78 -5.31 18.30
CA PHE A 236 22.67 -4.61 19.23
C PHE A 236 24.16 -4.85 18.95
N LEU A 237 24.53 -5.44 17.80
CA LEU A 237 25.93 -5.60 17.43
C LEU A 237 26.63 -4.22 17.38
N PRO A 238 27.71 -3.99 18.16
CA PRO A 238 28.44 -2.73 18.10
C PRO A 238 28.96 -2.45 16.68
N PRO A 239 28.97 -1.17 16.22
CA PRO A 239 29.55 -0.82 14.93
C PRO A 239 30.99 -1.31 14.85
N THR A 240 31.29 -2.16 13.87
CA THR A 240 32.58 -2.85 13.74
C THR A 240 33.10 -2.74 12.32
N ARG A 241 34.35 -2.30 12.15
CA ARG A 241 35.09 -2.33 10.88
C ARG A 241 35.92 -3.60 10.78
N ILE A 242 35.68 -4.37 9.72
CA ILE A 242 36.37 -5.64 9.44
C ILE A 242 37.36 -5.55 8.27
N ALA A 243 37.24 -4.50 7.44
CA ALA A 243 38.17 -4.19 6.35
C ALA A 243 38.26 -2.68 6.11
N GLN A 244 39.33 -2.23 5.45
CA GLN A 244 39.45 -0.84 4.97
C GLN A 244 38.32 -0.49 3.98
N GLY A 245 38.14 0.77 3.63
CA GLY A 245 36.99 1.27 2.86
C GLY A 245 36.13 2.24 3.66
N ALA A 246 36.76 3.18 4.36
CA ALA A 246 36.09 4.37 4.88
C ALA A 246 35.50 5.22 3.75
N ILE A 247 34.36 5.84 4.04
CA ILE A 247 33.79 6.88 3.17
C ILE A 247 34.74 8.07 3.17
N ALA A 248 35.12 8.52 1.99
CA ALA A 248 36.03 9.64 1.76
C ALA A 248 35.48 10.60 0.70
N SER A 249 36.16 11.73 0.54
CA SER A 249 35.81 12.72 -0.48
C SER A 249 35.95 12.13 -1.88
N GLY A 250 34.99 12.43 -2.76
CA GLY A 250 34.91 11.91 -4.13
C GLY A 250 34.20 10.56 -4.26
N ASP A 251 33.89 9.87 -3.15
CA ASP A 251 33.16 8.59 -3.16
C ASP A 251 31.67 8.75 -3.46
N GLY A 252 31.04 7.66 -3.91
CA GLY A 252 29.58 7.55 -4.05
C GLY A 252 28.97 6.73 -2.92
N VAL A 253 27.78 7.11 -2.44
CA VAL A 253 27.06 6.40 -1.39
C VAL A 253 25.61 6.20 -1.80
N ILE A 254 25.12 4.97 -1.70
CA ILE A 254 23.70 4.63 -1.90
C ILE A 254 23.18 4.09 -0.58
N CYS A 255 22.27 4.84 0.05
CA CYS A 255 21.49 4.34 1.18
C CYS A 255 20.20 3.68 0.66
N PHE A 256 20.12 2.36 0.80
CA PHE A 256 19.10 1.55 0.13
C PHE A 256 17.90 1.17 1.02
N ASN A 257 17.85 1.71 2.24
CA ASN A 257 16.62 1.63 3.03
C ASN A 257 15.51 2.43 2.30
N PHE A 258 14.31 1.89 2.16
CA PHE A 258 13.18 2.61 1.54
C PHE A 258 12.22 3.23 2.57
N ARG A 259 12.34 2.85 3.85
CA ARG A 259 11.55 3.48 4.92
C ARG A 259 12.33 4.65 5.55
N PRO A 260 11.75 5.86 5.61
CA PRO A 260 12.51 7.07 5.88
C PRO A 260 12.86 7.28 7.35
N ASP A 261 11.97 6.94 8.29
CA ASP A 261 12.03 7.36 9.70
C ASP A 261 13.37 7.06 10.38
N ARG A 262 13.94 5.87 10.15
CA ARG A 262 15.20 5.42 10.75
C ARG A 262 16.45 5.68 9.91
N SER A 263 16.28 6.13 8.67
CA SER A 263 17.40 6.37 7.75
C SER A 263 17.82 7.85 7.72
N ARG A 264 16.95 8.73 8.26
CA ARG A 264 17.15 10.18 8.34
C ARG A 264 18.40 10.57 9.13
N GLU A 265 18.56 10.05 10.34
CA GLU A 265 19.59 10.55 11.27
C GLU A 265 21.01 10.30 10.76
N ILE A 266 21.31 9.08 10.33
CA ILE A 266 22.62 8.78 9.74
C ILE A 266 22.84 9.50 8.41
N THR A 267 21.79 9.65 7.59
CA THR A 267 21.89 10.42 6.34
C THR A 267 22.22 11.87 6.63
N GLN A 268 21.52 12.51 7.57
CA GLN A 268 21.81 13.88 8.03
C GLN A 268 23.24 14.01 8.56
N ALA A 269 23.68 13.05 9.37
CA ALA A 269 25.04 13.00 9.89
C ALA A 269 26.10 12.84 8.79
N ILE A 270 25.78 12.32 7.61
CA ILE A 270 26.72 12.26 6.48
C ILE A 270 26.65 13.56 5.67
N VAL A 271 25.47 13.94 5.20
CA VAL A 271 25.32 14.93 4.09
C VAL A 271 25.04 16.36 4.54
N ALA A 272 24.56 16.59 5.77
CA ALA A 272 24.15 17.93 6.19
C ALA A 272 25.35 18.76 6.68
N LYS A 273 25.71 19.83 5.96
CA LYS A 273 26.82 20.75 6.31
C LYS A 273 26.66 21.36 7.71
N ASN A 274 25.45 21.73 8.08
CA ASN A 274 25.12 22.36 9.37
C ASN A 274 24.61 21.33 10.41
N PHE A 275 25.10 20.10 10.34
CA PHE A 275 24.72 19.06 11.30
C PHE A 275 25.20 19.44 12.72
N ALA A 276 24.30 19.31 13.71
CA ALA A 276 24.57 19.72 15.09
C ALA A 276 24.32 18.60 16.13
N GLY A 277 24.13 17.35 15.69
CA GLY A 277 23.85 16.23 16.61
C GLY A 277 25.06 15.79 17.43
N PHE A 278 26.27 15.88 16.84
CA PHE A 278 27.56 15.59 17.47
C PHE A 278 28.70 16.24 16.66
N GLU A 279 29.89 16.37 17.24
CA GLU A 279 31.08 16.84 16.54
C GLU A 279 31.59 15.80 15.54
N ARG A 280 31.85 16.22 14.31
CA ARG A 280 32.31 15.33 13.23
C ARG A 280 33.16 16.08 12.20
N ASP A 281 34.02 15.34 11.52
CA ASP A 281 34.68 15.83 10.31
C ASP A 281 33.70 15.74 9.13
N TYR A 282 33.29 16.89 8.58
CA TYR A 282 32.43 16.92 7.40
C TYR A 282 33.22 16.50 6.16
N ILE A 283 32.73 15.46 5.47
CA ILE A 283 33.33 15.00 4.22
C ILE A 283 32.66 15.75 3.05
N GLU A 284 33.46 16.53 2.32
CA GLU A 284 33.00 17.23 1.12
C GLU A 284 33.00 16.30 -0.10
N ASP A 285 32.20 16.67 -1.11
CA ASP A 285 32.15 15.99 -2.42
C ASP A 285 31.78 14.49 -2.37
N ILE A 286 30.73 14.14 -1.65
CA ILE A 286 30.13 12.79 -1.70
C ILE A 286 28.95 12.79 -2.67
N ALA A 287 28.94 11.84 -3.61
CA ALA A 287 27.77 11.54 -4.42
C ALA A 287 26.78 10.66 -3.64
N TYR A 288 25.95 11.26 -2.80
CA TYR A 288 25.01 10.53 -1.93
C TYR A 288 23.62 10.43 -2.55
N ALA A 289 23.08 9.22 -2.70
CA ALA A 289 21.70 8.98 -3.11
C ALA A 289 20.95 8.14 -2.07
N THR A 290 19.64 8.34 -2.03
CA THR A 290 18.71 7.57 -1.19
C THR A 290 17.75 6.78 -2.06
N PHE A 291 17.27 5.63 -1.59
CA PHE A 291 16.24 4.88 -2.31
C PHE A 291 14.94 5.64 -2.40
N THR A 292 14.41 6.14 -1.28
CA THR A 292 13.18 6.93 -1.22
C THR A 292 13.44 8.27 -0.54
N GLN A 293 12.45 9.17 -0.57
CA GLN A 293 12.58 10.48 0.06
C GLN A 293 12.56 10.36 1.59
N TYR A 294 13.73 10.52 2.23
CA TYR A 294 13.82 10.49 3.69
C TYR A 294 13.27 11.76 4.33
N ASP A 295 13.67 12.92 3.82
CA ASP A 295 13.25 14.24 4.27
C ASP A 295 13.40 15.19 3.07
N SER A 296 12.38 15.99 2.76
CA SER A 296 12.39 16.94 1.64
C SER A 296 13.44 18.03 1.78
N ALA A 297 13.96 18.29 2.99
CA ALA A 297 15.01 19.26 3.24
C ALA A 297 16.43 18.72 2.98
N LEU A 298 16.60 17.41 2.81
CA LEU A 298 17.91 16.82 2.51
C LEU A 298 18.32 17.09 1.06
N PRO A 299 19.53 17.64 0.81
CA PRO A 299 19.99 17.99 -0.54
C PRO A 299 20.55 16.78 -1.28
N VAL A 300 19.80 15.67 -1.34
CA VAL A 300 20.24 14.41 -1.94
C VAL A 300 19.25 13.95 -3.02
N PRO A 301 19.73 13.41 -4.15
CA PRO A 301 18.86 12.75 -5.11
C PRO A 301 18.20 11.49 -4.52
N VAL A 302 17.00 11.19 -5.05
CA VAL A 302 16.13 10.09 -4.61
C VAL A 302 15.87 9.16 -5.79
N ALA A 303 16.22 7.89 -5.68
CA ALA A 303 16.12 6.93 -6.78
C ALA A 303 14.66 6.57 -7.12
N PHE A 304 13.81 6.46 -6.11
CA PHE A 304 12.38 6.16 -6.22
C PHE A 304 11.60 7.33 -5.59
N LEU A 305 11.33 8.35 -6.40
CA LEU A 305 10.58 9.52 -5.96
C LEU A 305 9.16 9.12 -5.50
N PRO A 306 8.59 9.84 -4.52
CA PRO A 306 7.20 9.63 -4.11
C PRO A 306 6.26 9.66 -5.32
N GLN A 307 5.30 8.74 -5.34
CA GLN A 307 4.31 8.68 -6.40
C GLN A 307 3.32 9.84 -6.22
N ASN A 308 3.30 10.78 -7.16
CA ASN A 308 2.25 11.80 -7.20
C ASN A 308 0.97 11.17 -7.75
N LEU A 309 0.02 10.93 -6.85
CA LEU A 309 -1.27 10.36 -7.16
C LEU A 309 -2.22 11.45 -7.68
N THR A 310 -2.21 11.68 -8.99
CA THR A 310 -3.11 12.62 -9.67
C THR A 310 -4.26 11.91 -10.37
N ASN A 311 -5.32 12.67 -10.68
CA ASN A 311 -6.52 12.17 -11.37
C ASN A 311 -7.13 10.95 -10.67
N LEU A 312 -7.29 11.04 -9.35
CA LEU A 312 -8.03 10.10 -8.53
C LEU A 312 -9.54 10.30 -8.72
N LEU A 313 -10.34 9.30 -8.38
CA LEU A 313 -11.78 9.29 -8.66
C LEU A 313 -12.49 10.53 -8.10
N GLY A 314 -12.24 10.89 -6.85
CA GLY A 314 -12.87 12.04 -6.21
C GLY A 314 -12.60 13.35 -6.96
N PRO A 315 -11.32 13.75 -7.14
CA PRO A 315 -10.95 14.91 -7.94
C PRO A 315 -11.48 14.90 -9.39
N VAL A 316 -11.51 13.73 -10.04
CA VAL A 316 -12.03 13.60 -11.42
C VAL A 316 -13.53 13.88 -11.46
N VAL A 317 -14.31 13.32 -10.53
CA VAL A 317 -15.76 13.56 -10.42
C VAL A 317 -16.04 15.04 -10.15
N ALA A 318 -15.30 15.66 -9.20
CA ALA A 318 -15.41 17.08 -8.87
C ALA A 318 -15.10 17.98 -10.07
N LYS A 319 -14.02 17.69 -10.83
CA LYS A 319 -13.62 18.44 -12.03
C LYS A 319 -14.70 18.47 -13.12
N HIS A 320 -15.58 17.46 -13.15
CA HIS A 320 -16.73 17.40 -14.07
C HIS A 320 -18.00 18.05 -13.49
N GLY A 321 -17.89 18.79 -12.38
CA GLY A 321 -18.99 19.49 -11.74
C GLY A 321 -20.02 18.57 -11.07
N LEU A 322 -19.68 17.30 -10.89
CA LEU A 322 -20.55 16.31 -10.27
C LEU A 322 -20.35 16.33 -8.75
N LYS A 323 -21.44 16.37 -7.99
CA LYS A 323 -21.39 16.27 -6.53
C LYS A 323 -21.22 14.83 -6.10
N GLN A 324 -20.49 14.63 -5.01
CA GLN A 324 -20.25 13.33 -4.40
C GLN A 324 -20.39 13.38 -2.88
N LEU A 325 -20.58 12.21 -2.28
CA LEU A 325 -20.67 12.03 -0.83
C LEU A 325 -19.76 10.89 -0.38
N ARG A 326 -18.98 11.13 0.68
CA ARG A 326 -18.27 10.10 1.46
C ARG A 326 -18.96 9.91 2.80
N LEU A 327 -19.28 8.67 3.15
CA LEU A 327 -20.00 8.36 4.38
C LEU A 327 -19.46 7.07 5.00
N ALA A 328 -18.98 7.17 6.23
CA ALA A 328 -18.63 6.01 7.04
C ALA A 328 -18.71 6.36 8.53
N GLU A 329 -18.66 5.34 9.37
CA GLU A 329 -18.41 5.53 10.79
C GLU A 329 -16.92 5.77 11.09
N THR A 330 -16.60 6.08 12.35
CA THR A 330 -15.28 6.61 12.77
C THR A 330 -14.12 5.75 12.31
N GLU A 331 -14.24 4.43 12.47
CA GLU A 331 -13.18 3.47 12.13
C GLU A 331 -12.81 3.49 10.64
N LYS A 332 -13.78 3.77 9.75
CA LYS A 332 -13.59 3.75 8.29
C LYS A 332 -13.73 5.10 7.60
N TYR A 333 -13.87 6.19 8.37
CA TYR A 333 -13.99 7.54 7.83
C TYR A 333 -12.73 7.99 7.07
N ALA A 334 -11.54 7.76 7.64
CA ALA A 334 -10.28 8.07 6.96
C ALA A 334 -10.11 7.26 5.67
N HIS A 335 -10.64 6.03 5.64
CA HIS A 335 -10.55 5.12 4.50
C HIS A 335 -11.36 5.61 3.30
N VAL A 336 -12.60 6.04 3.50
CA VAL A 336 -13.43 6.62 2.42
C VAL A 336 -13.10 8.08 2.07
N THR A 337 -12.16 8.70 2.79
CA THR A 337 -11.73 10.10 2.57
C THR A 337 -10.23 10.17 2.26
N TYR A 338 -9.39 10.29 3.28
CA TYR A 338 -7.94 10.44 3.17
C TYR A 338 -7.27 9.40 2.29
N PHE A 339 -7.47 8.09 2.55
CA PHE A 339 -6.83 7.03 1.76
C PHE A 339 -7.42 6.93 0.35
N PHE A 340 -8.74 7.04 0.22
CA PHE A 340 -9.43 7.04 -1.07
C PHE A 340 -8.92 8.14 -2.00
N ASP A 341 -8.62 9.33 -1.45
CA ASP A 341 -8.10 10.48 -2.19
C ASP A 341 -6.56 10.57 -2.14
N GLY A 342 -5.86 9.44 -1.93
CA GLY A 342 -4.40 9.37 -2.10
C GLY A 342 -3.58 10.10 -1.04
N GLY A 343 -4.14 10.28 0.15
CA GLY A 343 -3.52 10.98 1.27
C GLY A 343 -3.81 12.48 1.33
N LEU A 344 -4.82 12.95 0.61
CA LEU A 344 -5.26 14.34 0.64
C LEU A 344 -6.34 14.57 1.72
N GLU A 345 -6.04 15.42 2.70
CA GLU A 345 -6.99 15.77 3.76
C GLU A 345 -8.09 16.72 3.26
N GLU A 346 -7.75 17.68 2.40
CA GLU A 346 -8.72 18.66 1.89
C GLU A 346 -9.69 18.02 0.88
N ALA A 347 -10.99 18.26 1.09
CA ALA A 347 -12.04 17.77 0.20
C ALA A 347 -12.04 18.56 -1.12
N SER A 348 -12.32 17.86 -2.22
CA SER A 348 -12.53 18.50 -3.52
C SER A 348 -13.83 19.31 -3.54
N GLU A 349 -13.97 20.25 -4.48
CA GLU A 349 -15.24 20.96 -4.66
C GLU A 349 -16.38 19.98 -4.96
N GLY A 350 -17.47 20.07 -4.19
CA GLY A 350 -18.62 19.18 -4.32
C GLY A 350 -18.44 17.79 -3.70
N ASP A 351 -17.37 17.56 -2.93
CA ASP A 351 -17.15 16.37 -2.09
C ASP A 351 -17.64 16.61 -0.65
N ASP A 352 -18.89 16.23 -0.38
CA ASP A 352 -19.42 16.28 0.98
C ASP A 352 -18.93 15.04 1.75
N ARG A 353 -18.45 15.23 2.98
CA ARG A 353 -17.95 14.14 3.84
C ARG A 353 -18.73 14.10 5.14
N VAL A 354 -19.24 12.92 5.49
CA VAL A 354 -20.07 12.70 6.68
C VAL A 354 -19.49 11.59 7.54
N LEU A 355 -19.23 11.93 8.79
CA LEU A 355 -18.73 11.04 9.83
C LEU A 355 -19.88 10.62 10.75
N VAL A 356 -20.05 9.32 10.93
CA VAL A 356 -20.87 8.75 12.00
C VAL A 356 -19.96 8.32 13.15
N ASN A 357 -20.35 8.60 14.40
CA ASN A 357 -19.55 8.17 15.54
C ASN A 357 -19.73 6.67 15.77
N SER A 358 -18.65 5.90 15.72
CA SER A 358 -18.65 4.50 16.13
C SER A 358 -18.97 4.37 17.63
N PRO A 359 -19.53 3.23 18.09
CA PRO A 359 -19.82 3.05 19.51
C PRO A 359 -18.53 3.05 20.34
N ARG A 360 -18.63 3.57 21.56
CA ARG A 360 -17.50 3.63 22.51
C ARG A 360 -17.44 2.34 23.33
N VAL A 361 -16.91 1.29 22.72
CA VAL A 361 -16.66 -0.02 23.33
C VAL A 361 -15.17 -0.34 23.31
N SER A 362 -14.72 -1.28 24.15
CA SER A 362 -13.31 -1.70 24.13
C SER A 362 -12.96 -2.57 22.92
N THR A 363 -13.92 -3.40 22.51
CA THR A 363 -13.84 -4.31 21.36
C THR A 363 -15.24 -4.43 20.75
N TYR A 364 -15.34 -4.47 19.43
CA TYR A 364 -16.62 -4.37 18.72
C TYR A 364 -17.48 -5.64 18.77
N ASP A 365 -16.95 -6.77 19.27
CA ASP A 365 -17.76 -7.96 19.57
C ASP A 365 -18.83 -7.71 20.65
N GLN A 366 -18.64 -6.67 21.48
CA GLN A 366 -19.62 -6.22 22.47
C GLN A 366 -20.83 -5.51 21.82
N GLU A 367 -20.63 -4.88 20.66
CA GLU A 367 -21.67 -4.18 19.92
C GLU A 367 -21.53 -4.44 18.40
N PRO A 368 -21.83 -5.67 17.93
CA PRO A 368 -21.53 -6.08 16.55
C PRO A 368 -22.28 -5.29 15.47
N ALA A 369 -23.41 -4.67 15.83
CA ALA A 369 -24.18 -3.79 14.96
C ALA A 369 -23.45 -2.48 14.63
N MET A 370 -22.47 -2.09 15.45
CA MET A 370 -21.75 -0.82 15.39
C MET A 370 -22.68 0.34 15.07
N SER A 371 -22.37 1.19 14.08
CA SER A 371 -23.21 2.30 13.66
C SER A 371 -23.79 2.12 12.25
N ALA A 372 -23.84 0.88 11.75
CA ALA A 372 -24.36 0.55 10.43
C ALA A 372 -25.78 1.12 10.18
N ALA A 373 -26.70 0.97 11.14
CA ALA A 373 -28.06 1.48 11.00
C ALA A 373 -28.13 3.01 10.82
N GLU A 374 -27.24 3.74 11.51
CA GLU A 374 -27.16 5.20 11.41
C GLU A 374 -26.51 5.64 10.10
N VAL A 375 -25.45 4.94 9.66
CA VAL A 375 -24.86 5.09 8.33
C VAL A 375 -25.94 4.88 7.25
N THR A 376 -26.74 3.82 7.34
CA THR A 376 -27.84 3.55 6.40
C THR A 376 -28.88 4.65 6.38
N ARG A 377 -29.26 5.17 7.56
CA ARG A 377 -30.26 6.24 7.67
C ARG A 377 -29.78 7.51 6.95
N ILE A 378 -28.56 7.95 7.27
CA ILE A 378 -27.95 9.15 6.66
C ILE A 378 -27.74 8.97 5.16
N ALA A 379 -27.28 7.79 4.73
CA ALA A 379 -27.14 7.45 3.32
C ALA A 379 -28.48 7.58 2.58
N SER A 380 -29.54 7.01 3.14
CA SER A 380 -30.89 7.04 2.55
C SER A 380 -31.42 8.48 2.46
N GLU A 381 -31.19 9.30 3.48
CA GLU A 381 -31.53 10.73 3.46
C GLU A 381 -30.75 11.50 2.39
N ALA A 382 -29.46 11.22 2.23
CA ALA A 382 -28.63 11.83 1.20
C ALA A 382 -29.06 11.41 -0.22
N ILE A 383 -29.37 10.14 -0.43
CA ILE A 383 -29.91 9.60 -1.69
C ILE A 383 -31.23 10.29 -2.03
N ALA A 384 -32.12 10.47 -1.05
CA ALA A 384 -33.41 11.12 -1.24
C ALA A 384 -33.30 12.60 -1.66
N LYS A 385 -32.18 13.29 -1.36
CA LYS A 385 -31.92 14.65 -1.86
C LYS A 385 -31.77 14.68 -3.38
N ARG A 386 -31.32 13.59 -4.02
CA ARG A 386 -31.11 13.48 -5.47
C ARG A 386 -30.19 14.56 -6.05
N ILE A 387 -29.13 14.89 -5.32
CA ILE A 387 -28.13 15.90 -5.72
C ILE A 387 -26.73 15.33 -5.97
N TYR A 388 -26.43 14.12 -5.47
CA TYR A 388 -25.12 13.48 -5.59
C TYR A 388 -25.13 12.52 -6.78
N SER A 389 -24.12 12.63 -7.64
CA SER A 389 -23.90 11.69 -8.75
C SER A 389 -23.16 10.44 -8.29
N LEU A 390 -22.26 10.58 -7.31
CA LEU A 390 -21.52 9.47 -6.70
C LEU A 390 -21.69 9.49 -5.18
N ILE A 391 -21.97 8.33 -4.58
CA ILE A 391 -21.97 8.17 -3.13
C ILE A 391 -21.08 6.97 -2.80
N VAL A 392 -20.12 7.15 -1.90
CA VAL A 392 -19.24 6.07 -1.41
C VAL A 392 -19.52 5.85 0.06
N ILE A 393 -19.89 4.60 0.38
CA ILE A 393 -20.29 4.17 1.72
C ILE A 393 -19.43 2.99 2.13
N ASN A 394 -18.95 3.01 3.38
CA ASN A 394 -18.28 1.87 3.99
C ASN A 394 -19.08 1.37 5.21
N TYR A 395 -19.32 0.07 5.26
CA TYR A 395 -19.78 -0.65 6.46
C TYR A 395 -18.59 -1.35 7.10
N ALA A 396 -18.16 -0.87 8.27
CA ALA A 396 -16.95 -1.30 8.96
C ALA A 396 -17.08 -2.67 9.66
N ASN A 397 -18.32 -3.14 9.86
CA ASN A 397 -18.61 -4.22 10.80
C ASN A 397 -17.91 -5.55 10.51
N PRO A 398 -17.90 -6.09 9.27
CA PRO A 398 -17.33 -7.41 9.04
C PRO A 398 -15.85 -7.46 9.42
N ASP A 399 -15.11 -6.40 9.11
CA ASP A 399 -13.70 -6.26 9.47
C ASP A 399 -13.47 -6.01 10.97
N MET A 400 -14.06 -4.94 11.51
CA MET A 400 -13.80 -4.51 12.89
C MET A 400 -14.23 -5.55 13.93
N VAL A 401 -15.30 -6.29 13.64
CA VAL A 401 -15.75 -7.41 14.49
C VAL A 401 -14.96 -8.68 14.17
N GLY A 402 -14.60 -8.92 12.91
CA GLY A 402 -13.73 -10.03 12.49
C GLY A 402 -12.38 -10.04 13.23
N HIS A 403 -11.76 -8.87 13.40
CA HIS A 403 -10.52 -8.69 14.17
C HIS A 403 -10.59 -9.14 15.63
N THR A 404 -11.78 -9.32 16.21
CA THR A 404 -11.91 -9.83 17.58
C THR A 404 -11.70 -11.34 17.67
N GLY A 405 -11.76 -12.06 16.54
CA GLY A 405 -11.75 -13.52 16.49
C GLY A 405 -13.04 -14.16 17.06
N ASN A 406 -14.03 -13.35 17.43
CA ASN A 406 -15.29 -13.83 17.99
C ASN A 406 -16.29 -14.18 16.88
N PHE A 407 -16.32 -15.46 16.50
CA PHE A 407 -17.14 -15.99 15.41
C PHE A 407 -18.62 -15.60 15.52
N GLU A 408 -19.25 -15.79 16.69
CA GLU A 408 -20.69 -15.51 16.88
C GLU A 408 -21.00 -14.02 16.78
N ALA A 409 -20.10 -13.16 17.26
CA ALA A 409 -20.24 -11.72 17.13
C ALA A 409 -20.11 -11.31 15.66
N THR A 410 -19.15 -11.86 14.91
CA THR A 410 -18.98 -11.60 13.48
C THR A 410 -20.22 -12.03 12.69
N VAL A 411 -20.81 -13.19 12.99
CA VAL A 411 -22.08 -13.63 12.39
C VAL A 411 -23.19 -12.58 12.62
N LYS A 412 -23.35 -12.10 13.86
CA LYS A 412 -24.36 -11.07 14.18
C LYS A 412 -24.08 -9.74 13.46
N ALA A 413 -22.82 -9.36 13.30
CA ALA A 413 -22.40 -8.18 12.56
C ALA A 413 -22.83 -8.27 11.09
N LEU A 414 -22.53 -9.41 10.44
CA LEU A 414 -22.89 -9.69 9.05
C LEU A 414 -24.41 -9.66 8.83
N GLU A 415 -25.19 -10.32 9.70
CA GLU A 415 -26.66 -10.30 9.64
C GLU A 415 -27.24 -8.88 9.83
N HIS A 416 -26.58 -8.04 10.63
CA HIS A 416 -27.00 -6.66 10.82
C HIS A 416 -26.71 -5.80 9.59
N VAL A 417 -25.52 -5.98 8.99
CA VAL A 417 -25.11 -5.32 7.75
C VAL A 417 -26.03 -5.72 6.59
N ASP A 418 -26.40 -7.00 6.47
CA ASP A 418 -27.31 -7.48 5.43
C ASP A 418 -28.69 -6.80 5.49
N LYS A 419 -29.25 -6.65 6.70
CA LYS A 419 -30.51 -5.90 6.93
C LYS A 419 -30.38 -4.43 6.56
N CYS A 420 -29.23 -3.82 6.87
CA CYS A 420 -28.91 -2.43 6.53
C CYS A 420 -28.77 -2.25 5.00
N LEU A 421 -28.09 -3.18 4.34
CA LEU A 421 -27.93 -3.24 2.89
C LEU A 421 -29.29 -3.31 2.20
N GLY A 422 -30.20 -4.17 2.65
CA GLY A 422 -31.56 -4.25 2.08
C GLY A 422 -32.33 -2.92 2.14
N LYS A 423 -32.26 -2.20 3.26
CA LYS A 423 -32.87 -0.87 3.42
C LYS A 423 -32.21 0.16 2.50
N LEU A 424 -30.89 0.15 2.42
CA LEU A 424 -30.13 1.05 1.56
C LEU A 424 -30.49 0.83 0.08
N LEU A 425 -30.52 -0.42 -0.37
CA LEU A 425 -30.87 -0.78 -1.75
C LEU A 425 -32.29 -0.35 -2.12
N ALA A 426 -33.26 -0.48 -1.20
CA ALA A 426 -34.59 0.06 -1.41
C ALA A 426 -34.57 1.59 -1.61
N SER A 427 -33.76 2.32 -0.84
CA SER A 427 -33.59 3.77 -1.02
C SER A 427 -32.93 4.12 -2.37
N ILE A 428 -31.92 3.36 -2.78
CA ILE A 428 -31.23 3.55 -4.08
C ILE A 428 -32.21 3.32 -5.23
N ALA A 429 -32.95 2.21 -5.21
CA ALA A 429 -33.93 1.86 -6.22
C ALA A 429 -35.03 2.93 -6.33
N ASN A 430 -35.56 3.43 -5.20
CA ASN A 430 -36.55 4.51 -5.18
C ASN A 430 -36.02 5.84 -5.76
N ALA A 431 -34.70 6.05 -5.75
CA ALA A 431 -34.06 7.19 -6.39
C ALA A 431 -33.71 6.93 -7.87
N GLY A 432 -33.98 5.73 -8.39
CA GLY A 432 -33.56 5.28 -9.73
C GLY A 432 -32.05 5.07 -9.85
N GLY A 433 -31.33 4.97 -8.73
CA GLY A 433 -29.87 4.89 -8.70
C GLY A 433 -29.33 3.50 -9.02
N THR A 434 -28.05 3.45 -9.38
CA THR A 434 -27.28 2.21 -9.61
C THR A 434 -26.42 1.91 -8.38
N ALA A 435 -26.29 0.65 -8.00
CA ALA A 435 -25.43 0.23 -6.89
C ALA A 435 -24.29 -0.68 -7.37
N LEU A 436 -23.10 -0.43 -6.83
CA LEU A 436 -21.94 -1.31 -6.89
C LEU A 436 -21.64 -1.78 -5.48
N ILE A 437 -21.67 -3.09 -5.24
CA ILE A 437 -21.40 -3.69 -3.93
C ILE A 437 -20.09 -4.46 -4.02
N THR A 438 -19.15 -4.15 -3.14
CA THR A 438 -17.82 -4.78 -3.10
C THR A 438 -17.28 -4.84 -1.68
N ALA A 439 -16.09 -5.40 -1.51
CA ALA A 439 -15.23 -5.14 -0.34
C ALA A 439 -13.87 -4.58 -0.79
N ASP A 440 -13.07 -4.18 0.18
CA ASP A 440 -11.69 -3.70 0.02
C ASP A 440 -10.65 -4.79 0.36
N HIS A 441 -11.01 -5.78 1.17
CA HIS A 441 -10.28 -7.03 1.41
C HIS A 441 -11.18 -8.06 2.12
N GLY A 442 -10.65 -9.26 2.39
CA GLY A 442 -11.30 -10.29 3.22
C GLY A 442 -10.87 -10.27 4.68
N ASN A 443 -11.72 -10.82 5.55
CA ASN A 443 -11.51 -11.02 6.99
C ASN A 443 -12.55 -12.05 7.50
N ALA A 444 -13.84 -11.69 7.46
CA ALA A 444 -14.92 -12.43 8.11
C ALA A 444 -15.17 -13.85 7.53
N GLU A 445 -14.65 -14.16 6.35
CA GLU A 445 -14.72 -15.49 5.74
C GLU A 445 -13.65 -16.47 6.25
N TYR A 446 -12.71 -15.99 7.08
CA TYR A 446 -11.61 -16.77 7.65
C TYR A 446 -11.38 -16.41 9.12
N MET A 447 -12.24 -16.94 10.00
CA MET A 447 -12.27 -16.65 11.44
C MET A 447 -11.46 -17.61 12.32
N TRP A 448 -10.97 -18.73 11.76
CA TRP A 448 -10.02 -19.60 12.44
C TRP A 448 -9.07 -20.28 11.46
N ASP A 449 -7.88 -20.61 11.95
CA ASP A 449 -6.86 -21.32 11.18
C ASP A 449 -7.16 -22.83 11.04
N GLU A 450 -6.30 -23.54 10.30
CA GLU A 450 -6.36 -25.00 10.12
C GLU A 450 -6.20 -25.82 11.42
N HIS A 451 -5.79 -25.18 12.52
CA HIS A 451 -5.66 -25.77 13.84
C HIS A 451 -6.84 -25.39 14.76
N GLY A 452 -7.81 -24.61 14.27
CA GLY A 452 -8.96 -24.13 15.02
C GLY A 452 -8.66 -22.96 15.96
N ASN A 453 -7.50 -22.33 15.85
CA ASN A 453 -7.20 -21.12 16.63
C ASN A 453 -7.93 -19.92 16.02
N PRO A 454 -8.43 -18.97 16.84
CA PRO A 454 -9.02 -17.74 16.34
C PRO A 454 -8.08 -17.00 15.39
N TRP A 455 -8.59 -16.64 14.23
CA TRP A 455 -7.88 -15.80 13.26
C TRP A 455 -8.39 -14.38 13.38
N THR A 456 -7.48 -13.45 13.68
CA THR A 456 -7.79 -12.04 13.94
C THR A 456 -7.20 -11.11 12.87
N ALA A 457 -6.66 -11.66 11.78
CA ALA A 457 -6.04 -10.90 10.71
C ALA A 457 -6.92 -10.89 9.45
N HIS A 458 -6.55 -10.10 8.46
CA HIS A 458 -7.20 -10.16 7.15
C HIS A 458 -6.85 -11.46 6.42
N SER A 459 -7.49 -11.68 5.27
CA SER A 459 -7.17 -12.77 4.36
C SER A 459 -6.61 -12.27 3.03
N SER A 460 -6.09 -13.20 2.23
CA SER A 460 -5.70 -12.95 0.84
C SER A 460 -6.81 -13.28 -0.17
N ASN A 461 -8.01 -13.62 0.30
CA ASN A 461 -9.10 -14.06 -0.56
C ASN A 461 -9.59 -12.92 -1.48
N PRO A 462 -10.15 -13.26 -2.66
CA PRO A 462 -10.80 -12.26 -3.51
C PRO A 462 -12.06 -11.71 -2.82
N VAL A 463 -12.56 -10.59 -3.32
CA VAL A 463 -13.78 -9.93 -2.81
C VAL A 463 -14.90 -9.95 -3.85
N PRO A 464 -16.18 -9.98 -3.43
CA PRO A 464 -17.31 -9.91 -4.34
C PRO A 464 -17.35 -8.55 -5.06
N PHE A 465 -17.85 -8.51 -6.29
CA PHE A 465 -18.27 -7.28 -6.96
C PHE A 465 -19.61 -7.52 -7.66
N ILE A 466 -20.66 -6.83 -7.21
CA ILE A 466 -22.04 -7.00 -7.70
C ILE A 466 -22.54 -5.68 -8.25
N LEU A 467 -23.22 -5.73 -9.40
CA LEU A 467 -23.80 -4.57 -10.06
C LEU A 467 -25.34 -4.67 -10.07
N ILE A 468 -26.00 -3.61 -9.60
CA ILE A 468 -27.47 -3.46 -9.64
C ILE A 468 -27.78 -2.19 -10.44
N GLU A 469 -28.20 -2.34 -11.71
CA GLU A 469 -28.54 -1.21 -12.56
C GLU A 469 -29.87 -0.55 -12.14
N GLY A 470 -29.85 0.77 -11.97
CA GLY A 470 -31.01 1.61 -11.69
C GLY A 470 -31.81 2.00 -12.92
N GLU A 471 -33.06 2.43 -12.72
CA GLU A 471 -33.90 2.92 -13.82
C GLU A 471 -33.50 4.33 -14.31
N GLY A 472 -32.95 5.17 -13.43
CA GLY A 472 -32.54 6.54 -13.72
C GLY A 472 -31.04 6.72 -13.97
N CYS A 473 -30.19 5.88 -13.38
CA CYS A 473 -28.74 5.83 -13.61
C CYS A 473 -28.39 4.65 -14.54
N LYS A 474 -28.75 4.76 -15.82
CA LYS A 474 -28.59 3.67 -16.80
C LYS A 474 -27.15 3.50 -17.30
N ILE A 475 -26.79 2.27 -17.61
CA ILE A 475 -25.52 1.91 -18.23
C ILE A 475 -25.75 1.77 -19.74
N TYR A 476 -25.19 2.70 -20.48
CA TYR A 476 -25.49 2.88 -21.90
C TYR A 476 -24.82 1.79 -22.75
N GLY A 477 -25.50 1.36 -23.82
CA GLY A 477 -24.99 0.36 -24.77
C GLY A 477 -25.34 -1.09 -24.45
N HIS A 478 -25.91 -1.37 -23.26
CA HIS A 478 -26.20 -2.74 -22.80
C HIS A 478 -27.66 -3.17 -22.90
N GLY A 479 -28.60 -2.24 -23.13
CA GLY A 479 -30.01 -2.59 -23.31
C GLY A 479 -30.63 -3.36 -22.15
N ALA A 480 -30.26 -3.03 -20.90
CA ALA A 480 -30.64 -3.72 -19.67
C ALA A 480 -30.12 -5.17 -19.52
N ASP A 481 -29.13 -5.59 -20.31
CA ASP A 481 -28.36 -6.84 -20.14
C ASP A 481 -26.88 -6.51 -19.86
N VAL A 482 -26.63 -5.74 -18.79
CA VAL A 482 -25.25 -5.39 -18.40
C VAL A 482 -24.55 -6.63 -17.87
N LYS A 483 -23.36 -6.92 -18.41
CA LYS A 483 -22.52 -8.04 -17.98
C LYS A 483 -21.22 -7.53 -17.41
N LEU A 484 -20.74 -8.25 -16.40
CA LEU A 484 -19.42 -8.07 -15.84
C LEU A 484 -18.47 -9.10 -16.44
N LYS A 485 -17.20 -8.73 -16.56
CA LYS A 485 -16.17 -9.62 -17.08
C LYS A 485 -16.06 -10.89 -16.23
N PRO A 486 -16.20 -12.08 -16.84
CA PRO A 486 -16.15 -13.35 -16.11
C PRO A 486 -14.74 -13.69 -15.62
N SER A 487 -13.71 -13.04 -16.17
CA SER A 487 -12.31 -13.20 -15.75
C SER A 487 -12.02 -12.60 -14.38
N GLY A 488 -12.97 -11.90 -13.75
CA GLY A 488 -12.69 -11.07 -12.59
C GLY A 488 -11.92 -9.80 -12.94
N GLY A 489 -11.40 -9.17 -11.89
CA GLY A 489 -10.54 -8.01 -11.97
C GLY A 489 -9.80 -7.77 -10.66
N ARG A 490 -9.51 -6.51 -10.35
CA ARG A 490 -8.87 -6.07 -9.10
C ARG A 490 -9.51 -4.77 -8.62
N LEU A 491 -9.18 -4.34 -7.39
CA LEU A 491 -9.74 -3.11 -6.81
C LEU A 491 -9.54 -1.86 -7.68
N ALA A 492 -8.40 -1.78 -8.37
CA ALA A 492 -8.06 -0.70 -9.30
C ALA A 492 -9.05 -0.53 -10.47
N ASP A 493 -9.87 -1.54 -10.76
CA ASP A 493 -10.82 -1.54 -11.87
C ASP A 493 -12.17 -0.86 -11.51
N ILE A 494 -12.41 -0.60 -10.22
CA ILE A 494 -13.66 -0.03 -9.72
C ILE A 494 -13.84 1.43 -10.16
N ALA A 495 -12.84 2.30 -9.98
CA ALA A 495 -12.95 3.69 -10.41
C ALA A 495 -13.15 3.84 -11.94
N PRO A 496 -12.41 3.13 -12.82
CA PRO A 496 -12.70 3.07 -14.24
C PRO A 496 -14.15 2.66 -14.57
N THR A 497 -14.68 1.66 -13.85
CA THR A 497 -16.07 1.22 -14.00
C THR A 497 -17.06 2.33 -13.61
N ILE A 498 -16.80 3.02 -12.49
CA ILE A 498 -17.61 4.17 -12.05
C ILE A 498 -17.60 5.28 -13.09
N LEU A 499 -16.42 5.64 -13.63
CA LEU A 499 -16.31 6.69 -14.64
C LEU A 499 -17.05 6.32 -15.93
N GLU A 500 -16.99 5.06 -16.37
CA GLU A 500 -17.77 4.59 -17.52
C GLU A 500 -19.28 4.71 -17.29
N ILE A 501 -19.79 4.30 -16.12
CA ILE A 501 -21.22 4.43 -15.77
C ILE A 501 -21.65 5.90 -15.72
N LEU A 502 -20.81 6.78 -15.17
CA LEU A 502 -21.07 8.22 -15.09
C LEU A 502 -20.84 8.96 -16.42
N GLN A 503 -20.41 8.26 -17.48
CA GLN A 503 -20.00 8.84 -18.78
C GLN A 503 -18.92 9.92 -18.64
N VAL A 504 -18.03 9.77 -17.66
CA VAL A 504 -16.88 10.63 -17.47
C VAL A 504 -15.68 9.98 -18.16
N PRO A 505 -14.92 10.71 -19.01
CA PRO A 505 -13.74 10.15 -19.64
C PRO A 505 -12.72 9.63 -18.60
N LYS A 506 -12.28 8.39 -18.77
CA LYS A 506 -11.22 7.81 -17.93
C LYS A 506 -9.89 8.54 -18.23
N PRO A 507 -9.23 9.14 -17.24
CA PRO A 507 -7.92 9.76 -17.43
C PRO A 507 -6.84 8.69 -17.73
N GLU A 508 -5.77 9.07 -18.43
CA GLU A 508 -4.72 8.14 -18.85
C GLU A 508 -3.99 7.50 -17.67
N GLU A 509 -3.88 8.21 -16.56
CA GLU A 509 -3.14 7.69 -15.42
C GLU A 509 -3.92 6.59 -14.66
N MET A 510 -5.25 6.50 -14.84
CA MET A 510 -6.06 5.36 -14.36
C MET A 510 -5.86 4.15 -15.27
N THR A 511 -4.86 3.33 -14.94
CA THR A 511 -4.49 2.14 -15.72
C THR A 511 -5.41 0.95 -15.50
N GLY A 512 -6.28 0.98 -14.49
CA GLY A 512 -7.35 0.01 -14.31
C GLY A 512 -8.30 -0.03 -15.51
N ILE A 513 -8.98 -1.15 -15.67
CA ILE A 513 -9.86 -1.40 -16.81
C ILE A 513 -11.25 -1.67 -16.27
N SER A 514 -12.27 -1.00 -16.83
CA SER A 514 -13.65 -1.22 -16.41
C SER A 514 -14.03 -2.71 -16.40
N LEU A 515 -14.81 -3.09 -15.40
CA LEU A 515 -15.30 -4.45 -15.16
C LEU A 515 -16.50 -4.79 -16.05
N LEU A 516 -17.09 -3.82 -16.75
CA LEU A 516 -18.16 -4.06 -17.71
C LEU A 516 -17.60 -4.81 -18.94
N GLU A 517 -18.37 -5.76 -19.48
CA GLU A 517 -18.09 -6.28 -20.81
C GLU A 517 -18.30 -5.18 -21.86
N THR A 518 -17.65 -5.27 -23.02
CA THR A 518 -17.86 -4.29 -24.08
C THR A 518 -19.31 -4.33 -24.56
N ALA A 519 -19.94 -3.15 -24.67
CA ALA A 519 -21.27 -3.03 -25.25
C ALA A 519 -21.31 -3.62 -26.67
N ILE A 520 -22.35 -4.41 -26.94
CA ILE A 520 -22.55 -5.08 -28.25
C ILE A 520 -23.01 -4.07 -29.32
N TYR A 521 -23.50 -2.90 -28.90
CA TYR A 521 -24.06 -1.87 -29.77
C TYR A 521 -23.40 -0.51 -29.53
N GLU A 522 -22.95 0.14 -30.61
CA GLU A 522 -22.59 1.56 -30.58
C GLU A 522 -23.87 2.42 -30.67
N LEU A 523 -24.16 3.17 -29.62
CA LEU A 523 -25.23 4.17 -29.65
C LEU A 523 -24.72 5.44 -30.33
N GLN A 524 -25.08 5.64 -31.59
CA GLN A 524 -24.89 6.94 -32.24
C GLN A 524 -25.94 7.94 -31.73
N SER A 525 -25.50 9.04 -31.10
CA SER A 525 -26.41 10.14 -30.77
C SER A 525 -26.96 10.74 -32.07
N VAL A 526 -28.23 10.53 -32.37
CA VAL A 526 -28.89 11.20 -33.49
C VAL A 526 -29.01 12.68 -33.13
N LYS A 527 -28.05 13.51 -33.57
CA LYS A 527 -28.04 14.97 -33.36
C LYS A 527 -29.11 15.73 -34.17
N THR A 528 -30.09 15.04 -34.73
CA THR A 528 -31.12 15.66 -35.57
C THR A 528 -32.48 15.53 -34.89
N PRO A 529 -33.13 16.64 -34.49
CA PRO A 529 -34.52 16.60 -34.07
C PRO A 529 -35.35 16.06 -35.23
N VAL A 530 -36.01 14.92 -35.03
CA VAL A 530 -37.04 14.45 -35.96
C VAL A 530 -38.17 15.48 -35.89
N LYS A 531 -38.29 16.33 -36.91
CA LYS A 531 -39.47 17.17 -37.09
C LYS A 531 -40.65 16.25 -37.39
N ILE A 532 -41.44 15.94 -36.38
CA ILE A 532 -42.75 15.32 -36.58
C ILE A 532 -43.62 16.40 -37.23
N GLY A 533 -43.95 16.21 -38.51
CA GLY A 533 -44.82 17.11 -39.27
C GLY A 533 -46.19 17.23 -38.63
N LYS A 534 -46.79 18.43 -38.74
CA LYS A 534 -48.14 18.75 -38.26
C LYS A 534 -49.22 17.99 -39.02
#